data_AF-A0A7Y6E6E0-F1
#
_entry.id   AF-A0A7Y6E6E0-F1
#
_cell.length_a   1.000
_cell.length_b   1.000
_cell.length_c   1.000
_cell.angle_alpha   90.00
_cell.angle_beta   90.00
_cell.angle_gamma   90.00
#
_symmetry.space_group_name_H-M   'P 1'
#
loop_
_entity.id
_entity.type
_entity.pdbx_description
1 polymer ?
#
loop_
_entity_poly.entity_id
_entity_poly.type
_entity_poly.pdbx_seq_one_letter_code
_entity_poly.pdbx_strand_id
1 'polypeptide(L)'
;MDYGIRHATAADADALVRMHTLAHEQCYAAQLPAAFFEARRANILERVERRRPHLDSTEPRIIAMDASGEILGFADAGPGRDADRPRELELYSLYTLTRVYGSGLGAALLRAAIGDSPAYLWVLEDNPRARAFYAKHGFQPDGERKLLPADWYELPEIRLVRPVE
;
A
#
# COMPACT_ATOMS: atom_id res chain seq x y z
N MET A 1 15.34 -6.74 -13.35
CA MET A 1 14.65 -5.46 -13.62
C MET A 1 15.26 -4.47 -12.66
N ASP A 2 15.88 -3.44 -13.18
CA ASP A 2 16.63 -2.49 -12.36
C ASP A 2 15.68 -1.40 -11.87
N TYR A 3 15.70 -1.14 -10.57
CA TYR A 3 14.90 -0.10 -9.94
C TYR A 3 15.69 0.55 -8.79
N GLY A 4 15.45 1.84 -8.57
CA GLY A 4 15.93 2.57 -7.40
C GLY A 4 14.82 2.73 -6.37
N ILE A 5 15.15 2.58 -5.09
CA ILE A 5 14.23 2.83 -3.97
C ILE A 5 14.68 4.09 -3.23
N ARG A 6 13.75 5.00 -2.97
CA ARG A 6 14.00 6.21 -2.16
C ARG A 6 12.74 6.69 -1.46
N HIS A 7 12.90 7.64 -0.55
CA HIS A 7 11.78 8.43 -0.06
C HIS A 7 11.18 9.25 -1.21
N ALA A 8 9.85 9.28 -1.26
CA ALA A 8 9.08 10.18 -2.09
C ALA A 8 9.19 11.60 -1.56
N THR A 9 9.08 12.54 -2.47
CA THR A 9 9.07 13.98 -2.21
C THR A 9 7.74 14.55 -2.69
N ALA A 10 7.43 15.80 -2.32
CA ALA A 10 6.25 16.49 -2.82
C ALA A 10 6.18 16.58 -4.36
N ALA A 11 7.32 16.50 -5.07
CA ALA A 11 7.37 16.48 -6.53
C ALA A 11 6.83 15.17 -7.14
N ASP A 12 6.89 14.07 -6.39
CA ASP A 12 6.46 12.75 -6.85
C ASP A 12 4.93 12.54 -6.78
N ALA A 13 4.20 13.49 -6.17
CA ALA A 13 2.78 13.33 -5.84
C ALA A 13 1.90 12.95 -7.06
N ASP A 14 2.10 13.61 -8.21
CA ASP A 14 1.33 13.32 -9.42
C ASP A 14 1.60 11.90 -9.94
N ALA A 15 2.88 11.57 -10.17
CA ALA A 15 3.28 10.25 -10.66
C ALA A 15 2.84 9.12 -9.71
N LEU A 16 2.98 9.33 -8.40
CA LEU A 16 2.61 8.37 -7.37
C LEU A 16 1.10 8.12 -7.34
N VAL A 17 0.29 9.18 -7.39
CA VAL A 17 -1.18 9.03 -7.38
C VAL A 17 -1.67 8.33 -8.65
N ARG A 18 -1.09 8.64 -9.81
CA ARG A 18 -1.41 7.94 -11.07
C ARG A 18 -1.05 6.47 -10.99
N MET A 19 0.17 6.15 -10.56
CA MET A 19 0.59 4.75 -10.38
C MET A 19 -0.30 4.02 -9.38
N HIS A 20 -0.58 4.61 -8.22
CA HIS A 20 -1.46 4.01 -7.21
C HIS A 20 -2.86 3.74 -7.78
N THR A 21 -3.40 4.66 -8.59
CA THR A 21 -4.70 4.46 -9.26
C THR A 21 -4.68 3.24 -10.16
N LEU A 22 -3.65 3.11 -10.98
CA LEU A 22 -3.47 1.96 -11.88
C LEU A 22 -3.28 0.65 -11.09
N ALA A 23 -2.45 0.65 -10.06
CA ALA A 23 -2.21 -0.53 -9.24
C ALA A 23 -3.49 -0.99 -8.50
N HIS A 24 -4.31 -0.05 -8.03
CA HIS A 24 -5.60 -0.36 -7.42
C HIS A 24 -6.56 -1.04 -8.39
N GLU A 25 -6.70 -0.49 -9.59
CA GLU A 25 -7.56 -1.05 -10.61
C GLU A 25 -7.11 -2.46 -11.01
N GLN A 26 -5.82 -2.64 -11.24
CA GLN A 26 -5.26 -3.96 -11.51
C GLN A 26 -5.47 -4.96 -10.36
N CYS A 27 -5.45 -4.50 -9.11
CA CYS A 27 -5.60 -5.35 -7.94
C CYS A 27 -7.06 -5.72 -7.65
N TYR A 28 -8.01 -4.82 -7.91
CA TYR A 28 -9.39 -4.94 -7.43
C TYR A 28 -10.46 -4.92 -8.54
N ALA A 29 -10.09 -4.93 -9.82
CA ALA A 29 -11.05 -4.95 -10.95
C ALA A 29 -12.05 -6.11 -10.91
N ALA A 30 -11.73 -7.23 -10.25
CA ALA A 30 -12.65 -8.35 -10.09
C ALA A 30 -13.65 -8.18 -8.93
N GLN A 31 -13.38 -7.29 -7.98
CA GLN A 31 -14.16 -7.10 -6.75
C GLN A 31 -14.96 -5.79 -6.74
N LEU A 32 -14.49 -4.78 -7.47
CA LEU A 32 -15.08 -3.44 -7.50
C LEU A 32 -15.60 -3.11 -8.91
N PRO A 33 -16.73 -2.41 -9.03
CA PRO A 33 -17.30 -2.06 -10.32
C PRO A 33 -16.46 -1.00 -11.04
N ALA A 34 -16.52 -0.99 -12.37
CA ALA A 34 -15.79 -0.02 -13.21
C ALA A 34 -16.02 1.44 -12.78
N ALA A 35 -17.24 1.78 -12.34
CA ALA A 35 -17.60 3.12 -11.87
C ALA A 35 -16.75 3.60 -10.68
N PHE A 36 -16.30 2.69 -9.80
CA PHE A 36 -15.40 3.02 -8.69
C PHE A 36 -14.04 3.53 -9.22
N PHE A 37 -13.50 2.87 -10.25
CA PHE A 37 -12.22 3.26 -10.84
C PHE A 37 -12.34 4.51 -11.71
N GLU A 38 -13.47 4.69 -12.43
CA GLU A 38 -13.75 5.94 -13.15
C GLU A 38 -13.81 7.14 -12.20
N ALA A 39 -14.50 7.02 -11.06
CA ALA A 39 -14.51 8.06 -10.04
C ALA A 39 -13.10 8.36 -9.51
N ARG A 40 -12.27 7.33 -9.30
CA ARG A 40 -10.87 7.52 -8.87
C ARG A 40 -9.99 8.20 -9.93
N ARG A 41 -10.23 7.94 -11.21
CA ARG A 41 -9.56 8.61 -12.34
C ARG A 41 -9.98 10.07 -12.45
N ALA A 42 -11.28 10.35 -12.38
CA ALA A 42 -11.83 11.70 -12.45
C ALA A 42 -11.27 12.62 -11.35
N ASN A 43 -11.00 12.06 -10.17
CA ASN A 43 -10.50 12.80 -9.01
C ASN A 43 -8.97 12.73 -8.81
N ILE A 44 -8.18 12.44 -9.86
CA ILE A 44 -6.71 12.36 -9.74
C ILE A 44 -6.13 13.67 -9.20
N LEU A 45 -6.50 14.82 -9.74
CA LEU A 45 -5.91 16.11 -9.34
C LEU A 45 -6.16 16.41 -7.86
N GLU A 46 -7.38 16.21 -7.38
CA GLU A 46 -7.71 16.40 -5.96
C GLU A 46 -6.92 15.44 -5.07
N ARG A 47 -6.76 14.18 -5.51
CA ARG A 47 -5.95 13.18 -4.80
C ARG A 47 -4.47 13.55 -4.76
N VAL A 48 -3.93 14.16 -5.82
CA VAL A 48 -2.57 14.71 -5.86
C VAL A 48 -2.40 15.79 -4.82
N GLU A 49 -3.30 16.78 -4.80
CA GLU A 49 -3.23 17.89 -3.85
C GLU A 49 -3.36 17.43 -2.41
N ARG A 50 -4.24 16.45 -2.13
CA ARG A 50 -4.33 15.85 -0.79
C ARG A 50 -3.08 15.04 -0.42
N ARG A 51 -2.47 14.34 -1.37
CA ARG A 51 -1.30 13.49 -1.12
C ARG A 51 -0.03 14.29 -0.91
N ARG A 52 0.17 15.36 -1.69
CA ARG A 52 1.39 16.18 -1.73
C ARG A 52 1.93 16.60 -0.35
N PRO A 53 1.14 17.19 0.57
CA PRO A 53 1.67 17.61 1.87
C PRO A 53 2.10 16.44 2.77
N HIS A 54 1.59 15.23 2.53
CA HIS A 54 1.93 14.04 3.32
C HIS A 54 3.21 13.34 2.85
N LEU A 55 3.82 13.81 1.75
CA LEU A 55 5.10 13.30 1.25
C LEU A 55 6.29 14.02 1.89
N ASP A 56 6.08 15.22 2.42
CA ASP A 56 7.06 15.91 3.27
C ASP A 56 6.84 15.48 4.73
N SER A 57 7.25 14.24 5.02
CA SER A 57 7.05 13.60 6.32
C SER A 57 8.31 12.85 6.74
N THR A 58 8.54 12.77 8.05
CA THR A 58 9.57 11.89 8.64
C THR A 58 9.14 10.42 8.60
N GLU A 59 7.86 10.14 8.35
CA GLU A 59 7.35 8.79 8.20
C GLU A 59 7.80 8.16 6.88
N PRO A 60 7.94 6.81 6.82
CA PRO A 60 8.24 6.12 5.58
C PRO A 60 7.20 6.42 4.48
N ARG A 61 7.65 7.07 3.41
CA ARG A 61 6.95 7.28 2.15
C ARG A 61 7.85 6.80 1.04
N ILE A 62 7.89 5.50 0.82
CA ILE A 62 8.89 4.87 -0.04
C ILE A 62 8.32 4.68 -1.44
N ILE A 63 9.10 5.02 -2.46
CA ILE A 63 8.79 4.72 -3.86
C ILE A 63 9.92 3.93 -4.50
N ALA A 64 9.55 3.09 -5.46
CA ALA A 64 10.46 2.41 -6.36
C ALA A 64 10.27 2.94 -7.78
N MET A 65 11.36 3.29 -8.45
CA MET A 65 11.35 3.83 -9.80
C MET A 65 12.27 3.03 -10.72
N ASP A 66 11.90 2.90 -11.98
CA ASP A 66 12.81 2.36 -13.00
C ASP A 66 13.81 3.41 -13.52
N ALA A 67 14.68 3.00 -14.44
CA ALA A 67 15.69 3.87 -15.06
C ALA A 67 15.10 5.02 -15.90
N SER A 68 13.82 4.93 -16.30
CA SER A 68 13.11 6.00 -17.02
C SER A 68 12.48 7.03 -16.08
N GLY A 69 12.47 6.76 -14.78
CA GLY A 69 11.80 7.58 -13.77
C GLY A 69 10.34 7.21 -13.54
N GLU A 70 9.85 6.11 -14.11
CA GLU A 70 8.50 5.63 -13.84
C GLU A 70 8.43 4.99 -12.45
N ILE A 71 7.45 5.41 -11.64
CA ILE A 71 7.21 4.76 -10.35
C ILE A 71 6.54 3.40 -10.59
N LEU A 72 7.16 2.32 -10.10
CA LEU A 72 6.72 0.93 -10.25
C LEU A 72 5.95 0.41 -9.03
N GLY A 73 6.16 1.02 -7.87
CA GLY A 73 5.53 0.65 -6.61
C GLY A 73 5.83 1.65 -5.50
N PHE A 74 5.07 1.55 -4.42
CA PHE A 74 5.24 2.39 -3.24
C PHE A 74 4.87 1.65 -1.96
N ALA A 75 5.36 2.13 -0.83
CA ALA A 75 4.95 1.71 0.49
C ALA A 75 4.90 2.91 1.45
N ASP A 76 3.82 2.99 2.23
CA ASP A 76 3.67 3.97 3.31
C ASP A 76 3.56 3.25 4.65
N ALA A 77 4.27 3.76 5.65
CA ALA A 77 4.17 3.27 7.03
C ALA A 77 4.26 4.44 8.02
N GLY A 78 3.91 4.21 9.27
CA GLY A 78 3.99 5.21 10.35
C GLY A 78 3.35 4.73 11.65
N PRO A 79 3.12 5.64 12.61
CA PRO A 79 2.48 5.32 13.88
C PRO A 79 1.12 4.64 13.70
N GLY A 80 0.86 3.59 14.46
CA GLY A 80 -0.39 2.85 14.40
C GLY A 80 -1.61 3.72 14.69
N ARG A 81 -2.59 3.68 13.79
CA ARG A 81 -3.78 4.55 13.83
C ARG A 81 -4.93 3.96 14.66
N ASP A 82 -4.91 2.66 14.94
CA ASP A 82 -5.99 1.98 15.66
C ASP A 82 -5.82 2.19 17.18
N ALA A 83 -6.94 2.38 17.90
CA ALA A 83 -6.92 2.53 19.36
C ALA A 83 -6.51 1.24 20.09
N ASP A 84 -6.88 0.09 19.50
CA ASP A 84 -6.57 -1.26 19.95
C ASP A 84 -5.35 -1.86 19.20
N ARG A 85 -4.49 -1.00 18.62
CA ARG A 85 -3.38 -1.43 17.78
C ARG A 85 -2.51 -2.49 18.46
N PRO A 86 -2.18 -3.60 17.77
CA PRO A 86 -1.34 -4.64 18.36
C PRO A 86 0.14 -4.25 18.34
N ARG A 87 0.54 -3.25 17.54
CA ARG A 87 1.91 -2.72 17.40
C ARG A 87 1.88 -1.22 17.20
N GLU A 88 2.99 -0.56 17.55
CA GLU A 88 3.15 0.90 17.34
C GLU A 88 3.40 1.28 15.89
N LEU A 89 3.86 0.35 15.05
CA LEU A 89 4.11 0.58 13.62
C LEU A 89 3.02 -0.05 12.77
N GLU A 90 2.44 0.74 11.87
CA GLU A 90 1.49 0.27 10.86
C GLU A 90 2.09 0.44 9.46
N LEU A 91 1.94 -0.59 8.63
CA LEU A 91 2.13 -0.47 7.19
C LEU A 91 0.79 -0.06 6.58
N TYR A 92 0.64 1.23 6.27
CA TYR A 92 -0.61 1.80 5.76
C TYR A 92 -0.96 1.31 4.36
N SER A 93 0.04 1.12 3.50
CA SER A 93 -0.16 0.75 2.10
C SER A 93 1.11 0.16 1.51
N LEU A 94 0.96 -0.84 0.65
CA LEU A 94 2.01 -1.37 -0.21
C LEU A 94 1.40 -1.82 -1.53
N TYR A 95 1.78 -1.15 -2.62
CA TYR A 95 1.30 -1.46 -3.96
C TYR A 95 2.45 -1.52 -4.96
N THR A 96 2.32 -2.42 -5.92
CA THR A 96 3.21 -2.53 -7.08
C THR A 96 2.35 -2.77 -8.32
N LEU A 97 2.86 -2.35 -9.47
CA LEU A 97 2.21 -2.63 -10.75
C LEU A 97 2.28 -4.13 -11.08
N THR A 98 1.23 -4.69 -11.67
CA THR A 98 1.16 -6.14 -11.97
C THR A 98 2.34 -6.67 -12.77
N ARG A 99 2.87 -5.88 -13.72
CA ARG A 99 4.03 -6.25 -14.55
C ARG A 99 5.32 -6.51 -13.77
N VAL A 100 5.41 -6.08 -12.51
CA VAL A 100 6.60 -6.30 -11.66
C VAL A 100 6.36 -7.34 -10.56
N TYR A 101 5.24 -8.06 -10.60
CA TYR A 101 5.00 -9.18 -9.69
C TYR A 101 6.06 -10.27 -9.87
N GLY A 102 6.44 -10.93 -8.77
CA GLY A 102 7.48 -11.95 -8.77
C GLY A 102 8.92 -11.43 -8.91
N SER A 103 9.13 -10.13 -9.17
CA SER A 103 10.47 -9.53 -9.29
C SER A 103 11.22 -9.34 -7.96
N GLY A 104 10.55 -9.55 -6.83
CA GLY A 104 11.06 -9.20 -5.49
C GLY A 104 10.81 -7.75 -5.08
N LEU A 105 10.29 -6.88 -5.96
CA LEU A 105 10.08 -5.46 -5.64
C LEU A 105 9.20 -5.23 -4.41
N GLY A 106 8.11 -5.99 -4.26
CA GLY A 106 7.23 -5.87 -3.08
C GLY A 106 7.97 -6.14 -1.76
N ALA A 107 8.87 -7.12 -1.74
CA ALA A 107 9.69 -7.43 -0.56
C ALA A 107 10.72 -6.33 -0.29
N ALA A 108 11.30 -5.73 -1.34
CA ALA A 108 12.22 -4.61 -1.22
C ALA A 108 11.52 -3.36 -0.65
N LEU A 109 10.30 -3.05 -1.13
CA LEU A 109 9.47 -1.96 -0.60
C LEU A 109 9.08 -2.20 0.87
N LEU A 110 8.67 -3.42 1.23
CA LEU A 110 8.35 -3.78 2.60
C LEU A 110 9.55 -3.56 3.54
N ARG A 111 10.73 -4.06 3.15
CA ARG A 111 11.97 -3.90 3.90
C ARG A 111 12.35 -2.42 4.04
N ALA A 112 12.21 -1.63 2.98
CA ALA A 112 12.53 -0.21 3.02
C ALA A 112 11.54 0.58 3.92
N ALA A 113 10.27 0.19 3.97
CA ALA A 113 9.25 0.88 4.76
C ALA A 113 9.31 0.54 6.25
N ILE A 114 9.48 -0.74 6.60
CA ILE A 114 9.33 -1.20 7.99
C ILE A 114 10.43 -2.17 8.46
N GLY A 115 11.40 -2.51 7.60
CA GLY A 115 12.45 -3.49 7.91
C GLY A 115 11.88 -4.80 8.44
N ASP A 116 12.49 -5.29 9.52
CA ASP A 116 12.04 -6.47 10.26
C ASP A 116 11.26 -6.10 11.55
N SER A 117 10.93 -4.81 11.74
CA SER A 117 10.23 -4.31 12.93
C SER A 117 8.85 -4.96 13.13
N PRO A 118 8.44 -5.26 14.37
CA PRO A 118 7.06 -5.65 14.67
C PRO A 118 6.08 -4.59 14.16
N ALA A 119 5.10 -4.99 13.35
CA ALA A 119 4.18 -4.08 12.69
C ALA A 119 2.82 -4.76 12.46
N TYR A 120 1.81 -3.97 12.10
CA TYR A 120 0.52 -4.50 11.64
C TYR A 120 0.06 -3.81 10.35
N LEU A 121 -0.92 -4.41 9.69
CA LEU A 121 -1.57 -3.87 8.49
C LEU A 121 -2.99 -4.40 8.34
N TRP A 122 -3.78 -3.71 7.53
CA TRP A 122 -5.09 -4.16 7.06
C TRP A 122 -4.99 -4.63 5.62
N VAL A 123 -5.68 -5.74 5.30
CA VAL A 123 -5.75 -6.28 3.94
C VAL A 123 -7.16 -6.77 3.66
N LEU A 124 -7.65 -6.59 2.43
CA LEU A 124 -8.91 -7.20 2.01
C LEU A 124 -8.91 -8.70 2.30
N GLU A 125 -9.98 -9.18 2.91
CA GLU A 125 -10.17 -10.58 3.31
C GLU A 125 -10.03 -11.51 2.10
N ASP A 126 -10.61 -11.12 0.96
CA ASP A 126 -10.51 -11.80 -0.33
C ASP A 126 -9.34 -11.28 -1.19
N ASN A 127 -8.14 -11.25 -0.62
CA ASN A 127 -6.91 -10.95 -1.37
C ASN A 127 -5.84 -12.03 -1.12
N PRO A 128 -6.03 -13.25 -1.67
CA PRO A 128 -5.15 -14.39 -1.39
C PRO A 128 -3.69 -14.13 -1.76
N ARG A 129 -3.44 -13.33 -2.81
CA ARG A 129 -2.09 -12.94 -3.23
C ARG A 129 -1.40 -12.09 -2.17
N ALA A 130 -2.06 -11.04 -1.67
CA ALA A 130 -1.49 -10.18 -0.65
C ALA A 130 -1.33 -10.92 0.69
N ARG A 131 -2.31 -11.74 1.07
CA ARG A 131 -2.26 -12.57 2.28
C ARG A 131 -1.09 -13.55 2.25
N ALA A 132 -0.86 -14.24 1.13
CA ALA A 132 0.28 -15.13 0.96
C ALA A 132 1.62 -14.37 0.99
N PHE A 133 1.68 -13.19 0.38
CA PHE A 133 2.86 -12.31 0.44
C PHE A 133 3.19 -11.92 1.90
N TYR A 134 2.21 -11.42 2.65
CA TYR A 134 2.43 -11.01 4.04
C TYR A 134 2.75 -12.19 4.97
N ALA A 135 2.12 -13.34 4.77
CA ALA A 135 2.44 -14.57 5.50
C ALA A 135 3.90 -15.00 5.32
N LYS A 136 4.43 -14.93 4.09
CA LYS A 136 5.85 -15.17 3.80
C LYS A 136 6.79 -14.19 4.51
N HIS A 137 6.29 -13.01 4.87
CA HIS A 137 7.03 -11.97 5.59
C HIS A 137 6.70 -11.92 7.10
N GLY A 138 6.16 -13.02 7.65
CA GLY A 138 5.96 -13.19 9.09
C GLY A 138 4.70 -12.54 9.65
N PHE A 139 3.80 -12.05 8.80
CA PHE A 139 2.51 -11.52 9.25
C PHE A 139 1.48 -12.66 9.36
N GLN A 140 0.66 -12.61 10.40
CA GLN A 140 -0.43 -13.56 10.62
C GLN A 140 -1.71 -12.83 11.04
N PRO A 141 -2.91 -13.37 10.75
CA PRO A 141 -4.16 -12.78 11.23
C PRO A 141 -4.18 -12.74 12.77
N ASP A 142 -4.63 -11.63 13.35
CA ASP A 142 -4.80 -11.50 14.81
C ASP A 142 -6.25 -11.74 15.27
N GLY A 143 -7.17 -11.93 14.32
CA GLY A 143 -8.59 -12.15 14.57
C GLY A 143 -9.46 -10.90 14.37
N GLU A 144 -8.85 -9.71 14.26
CA GLU A 144 -9.62 -8.49 14.01
C GLU A 144 -10.05 -8.33 12.55
N ARG A 145 -11.28 -7.82 12.41
CA ARG A 145 -11.96 -7.67 11.12
C ARG A 145 -12.80 -6.41 11.14
N LYS A 146 -12.82 -5.68 10.02
CA LYS A 146 -13.70 -4.53 9.82
C LYS A 146 -14.22 -4.48 8.40
N LEU A 147 -15.24 -3.66 8.18
CA LEU A 147 -15.71 -3.33 6.84
C LEU A 147 -15.08 -2.00 6.43
N LEU A 148 -14.68 -1.91 5.16
CA LEU A 148 -14.38 -0.62 4.55
C LEU A 148 -15.65 0.25 4.49
N PRO A 149 -15.55 1.56 4.27
CA PRO A 149 -16.73 2.42 4.20
C PRO A 149 -17.57 2.12 2.94
N ALA A 150 -18.79 2.68 2.87
CA ALA A 150 -19.77 2.36 1.83
C ALA A 150 -19.29 2.69 0.40
N ASP A 151 -18.43 3.70 0.23
CA ASP A 151 -17.79 4.05 -1.06
C ASP A 151 -16.84 2.95 -1.55
N TRP A 152 -16.43 2.05 -0.66
CA TRP A 152 -15.67 0.84 -0.91
C TRP A 152 -16.51 -0.43 -0.83
N TYR A 153 -17.83 -0.31 -0.98
CA TYR A 153 -18.78 -1.43 -1.04
C TYR A 153 -18.72 -2.33 0.20
N GLU A 154 -18.35 -1.76 1.35
CA GLU A 154 -18.26 -2.47 2.62
C GLU A 154 -17.43 -3.75 2.54
N LEU A 155 -16.41 -3.77 1.66
CA LEU A 155 -15.54 -4.92 1.51
C LEU A 155 -14.83 -5.21 2.83
N PRO A 156 -14.77 -6.49 3.26
CA PRO A 156 -14.15 -6.84 4.52
C PRO A 156 -12.62 -6.77 4.44
N GLU A 157 -12.03 -6.23 5.50
CA GLU A 157 -10.60 -6.29 5.76
C GLU A 157 -10.32 -7.07 7.03
N ILE A 158 -9.22 -7.81 7.03
CA ILE A 158 -8.66 -8.47 8.21
C ILE A 158 -7.34 -7.81 8.60
N ARG A 159 -7.07 -7.75 9.91
CA ARG A 159 -5.80 -7.24 10.42
C ARG A 159 -4.77 -8.36 10.49
N LEU A 160 -3.59 -8.08 9.96
CA LEU A 160 -2.43 -8.96 10.08
C LEU A 160 -1.38 -8.30 10.97
N VAL A 161 -0.74 -9.09 11.83
CA VAL A 161 0.32 -8.65 12.74
C VAL A 161 1.60 -9.45 12.51
N ARG A 162 2.74 -8.77 12.53
CA ARG A 162 4.06 -9.39 12.62
C ARG A 162 4.51 -9.43 14.08
N PRO A 163 4.75 -10.63 14.67
CA PRO A 163 5.12 -10.77 16.07
C PRO A 163 6.51 -10.18 16.34
N VAL A 164 6.81 -9.97 17.63
CA VAL A 164 8.19 -9.77 18.08
C VAL A 164 8.80 -11.16 18.20
N GLU A 165 10.00 -11.36 17.66
CA GLU A 165 10.78 -12.58 17.95
C GLU A 165 11.08 -12.71 19.45
#